data_AF-A0A8D2DLL8-F1
#
_entry.id   AF-A0A8D2DLL8-F1
#
_cell.length_a   1.000
_cell.length_b   1.000
_cell.length_c   1.000
_cell.angle_alpha   90.00
_cell.angle_beta   90.00
_cell.angle_gamma   90.00
#
_symmetry.space_group_name_H-M   'P 1'
#
loop_
_entity.id
_entity.type
_entity.pdbx_description
1 polymer ?
#
loop_
_entity_poly.entity_id
_entity_poly.type
_entity_poly.pdbx_seq_one_letter_code
_entity_poly.pdbx_strand_id
1 'polypeptide(L)'
;MPRQRLALALGLCLLTGSSLWALWVYVKTWLPVSYVPYYLPCPEIFNLKLPYKGEEPRQPATQPLYPQPKLLEQRPTGLLTLTPWLAPVVSEGTFDPELLQHIYQPLNLTIGVTVFAVGKYTRFVQHFLRSAEEFFMRGLRVHYYIFTHDPAAIPRVPLGHGRLLSIIPIQAHSHWEEISMRRMETISRHIAKRAHQEVDYLFCLDVDMVFRNPWGPETLGDLVAAIHPGYFTASRQQFPYERRRVSTAFVADSEGDFYYGGAVFGGRVASVYEFTRGCHMAILADKANGIMATWQEESHLNRRFISHKPSKVLSPEYIWDDRKPQPPNLKLIRFSTVNKDTSWLRS
;
A
#
# COMPACT_ATOMS: atom_id res chain seq x y z
N MET A 1 -18.65 76.08 -22.61
CA MET A 1 -19.44 74.84 -22.42
C MET A 1 -18.72 73.49 -22.63
N PRO A 2 -17.45 73.34 -23.09
CA PRO A 2 -16.88 72.00 -23.33
C PRO A 2 -16.22 71.32 -22.11
N ARG A 3 -15.77 72.08 -21.10
CA ARG A 3 -15.02 71.53 -19.94
C ARG A 3 -15.87 70.73 -18.95
N GLN A 4 -17.14 71.13 -18.73
CA GLN A 4 -18.05 70.42 -17.82
C GLN A 4 -18.47 69.04 -18.37
N ARG A 5 -18.68 68.92 -19.69
CA ARG A 5 -19.02 67.63 -20.32
C ARG A 5 -17.84 66.65 -20.27
N LEU A 6 -16.61 67.15 -20.41
CA LEU A 6 -15.40 66.33 -20.29
C LEU A 6 -15.19 65.81 -18.85
N ALA A 7 -15.42 66.66 -17.85
CA ALA A 7 -15.31 66.26 -16.44
C ALA A 7 -16.38 65.24 -16.03
N LEU A 8 -17.62 65.39 -16.51
CA LEU A 8 -18.68 64.40 -16.33
C LEU A 8 -18.37 63.07 -17.02
N ALA A 9 -17.86 63.11 -18.25
CA ALA A 9 -17.45 61.90 -18.98
C ALA A 9 -16.29 61.18 -18.28
N LEU A 10 -15.28 61.90 -17.78
CA LEU A 10 -14.16 61.33 -17.03
C LEU A 10 -14.61 60.74 -15.68
N GLY A 11 -15.53 61.42 -14.98
CA GLY A 11 -16.11 60.92 -13.73
C GLY A 11 -16.93 59.64 -13.91
N LEU A 12 -17.73 59.56 -14.99
CA LEU A 12 -18.47 58.35 -15.37
C LEU A 12 -17.52 57.20 -15.73
N CYS A 13 -16.45 57.46 -16.50
CA CYS A 13 -15.45 56.44 -16.81
C CYS A 13 -14.74 55.90 -15.55
N LEU A 14 -14.38 56.77 -14.59
CA LEU A 14 -13.76 56.35 -13.33
C LEU A 14 -14.71 55.51 -12.47
N LEU A 15 -15.98 55.89 -12.39
CA LEU A 15 -16.99 55.11 -11.65
C LEU A 15 -17.21 53.73 -12.30
N THR A 16 -17.34 53.67 -13.63
CA THR A 16 -17.51 52.38 -14.34
C THR A 16 -16.30 51.47 -14.17
N GLY A 17 -15.07 52.01 -14.23
CA GLY A 17 -13.84 51.26 -14.00
C GLY A 17 -13.73 50.72 -12.58
N SER A 18 -14.14 51.51 -11.59
CA SER A 18 -14.15 51.10 -10.17
C SER A 18 -15.15 49.97 -9.91
N SER A 19 -16.36 50.07 -10.48
CA SER A 19 -17.38 49.02 -10.38
C SER A 19 -16.99 47.74 -11.13
N LEU A 20 -16.35 47.84 -12.30
CA LEU A 20 -15.84 46.67 -13.03
C LEU A 20 -14.69 46.00 -12.27
N TRP A 21 -13.81 46.77 -11.62
CA TRP A 21 -12.75 46.22 -10.78
C TRP A 21 -13.30 45.55 -9.53
N ALA A 22 -14.30 46.15 -8.86
CA ALA A 22 -14.97 45.54 -7.71
C ALA A 22 -15.73 44.26 -8.11
N LEU A 23 -16.40 44.26 -9.27
CA LEU A 23 -17.07 43.07 -9.82
C LEU A 23 -16.05 41.98 -10.19
N TRP A 24 -14.89 42.35 -10.74
CA TRP A 24 -13.80 41.42 -11.05
C TRP A 24 -13.18 40.81 -9.79
N VAL A 25 -12.93 41.63 -8.75
CA VAL A 25 -12.45 41.15 -7.45
C VAL A 25 -13.51 40.26 -6.79
N TYR A 26 -14.78 40.62 -6.84
CA TYR A 26 -15.90 39.80 -6.36
C TYR A 26 -15.96 38.47 -7.12
N VAL A 27 -16.01 38.46 -8.45
CA VAL A 27 -16.01 37.22 -9.26
C VAL A 27 -14.78 36.34 -8.97
N LYS A 28 -13.61 36.94 -8.77
CA LYS A 28 -12.36 36.23 -8.45
C LYS A 28 -12.35 35.66 -7.01
N THR A 29 -13.07 36.27 -6.08
CA THR A 29 -13.15 35.83 -4.66
C THR A 29 -14.37 34.97 -4.36
N TRP A 30 -15.44 35.08 -5.14
CA TRP A 30 -16.71 34.35 -4.98
C TRP A 30 -16.75 33.01 -5.72
N LEU A 31 -15.70 32.71 -6.51
CA LEU A 31 -15.43 31.36 -7.00
C LEU A 31 -14.37 30.69 -6.12
N PRO A 32 -14.71 30.13 -4.93
CA PRO A 32 -13.90 29.07 -4.35
C PRO A 32 -14.20 27.77 -5.10
N VAL A 33 -14.18 27.80 -6.44
CA VAL A 33 -14.08 26.58 -7.22
C VAL A 33 -12.60 26.35 -7.37
N SER A 34 -12.01 25.82 -6.30
CA SER A 34 -10.80 25.03 -6.44
C SER A 34 -11.10 24.06 -7.58
N TYR A 35 -10.43 24.28 -8.71
CA TYR A 35 -10.49 23.39 -9.86
C TYR A 35 -9.90 22.07 -9.37
N VAL A 36 -10.74 21.21 -8.76
CA VAL A 36 -10.41 19.82 -8.48
C VAL A 36 -10.44 19.20 -9.87
N PRO A 37 -9.29 18.80 -10.45
CA PRO A 37 -9.30 18.09 -11.72
C PRO A 37 -10.24 16.91 -11.53
N TYR A 38 -11.28 16.79 -12.36
CA TYR A 38 -12.30 15.76 -12.24
C TYR A 38 -11.63 14.37 -12.18
N TYR A 39 -11.45 13.83 -10.97
CA TYR A 39 -11.23 12.41 -10.75
C TYR A 39 -12.61 11.77 -10.79
N LEU A 40 -13.17 11.64 -11.99
CA LEU A 40 -14.37 10.83 -12.16
C LEU A 40 -14.01 9.39 -11.78
N PRO A 41 -14.75 8.76 -10.85
CA PRO A 41 -14.60 7.33 -10.61
C PRO A 41 -14.81 6.60 -11.94
N CYS A 42 -13.80 5.83 -12.39
CA CYS A 42 -13.83 5.17 -13.70
C CYS A 42 -14.98 4.13 -13.72
N PRO A 43 -16.10 4.37 -14.43
CA PRO A 43 -17.34 3.61 -14.26
C PRO A 43 -17.19 2.12 -14.61
N GLU A 44 -16.29 1.82 -15.54
CA GLU A 44 -16.06 0.49 -16.11
C GLU A 44 -15.54 -0.54 -15.10
N ILE A 45 -14.91 -0.08 -14.01
CA ILE A 45 -14.28 -0.98 -13.02
C ILE A 45 -15.24 -1.34 -11.87
N PHE A 46 -16.36 -0.63 -11.69
CA PHE A 46 -17.26 -0.84 -10.55
C PHE A 46 -18.07 -2.13 -10.62
N ASN A 47 -18.13 -2.78 -11.79
CA ASN A 47 -18.97 -3.96 -12.04
C ASN A 47 -18.20 -5.25 -12.31
N LEU A 48 -16.87 -5.29 -12.09
CA LEU A 48 -16.10 -6.50 -12.35
C LEU A 48 -16.27 -7.52 -11.21
N LYS A 49 -17.15 -8.51 -11.40
CA LYS A 49 -17.20 -9.69 -10.52
C LYS A 49 -16.03 -10.60 -10.88
N LEU A 50 -15.06 -10.73 -9.98
CA LEU A 50 -13.95 -11.67 -10.14
C LEU A 50 -14.48 -13.12 -10.10
N PRO A 51 -14.20 -13.96 -11.10
CA PRO A 51 -14.64 -15.34 -11.09
C PRO A 51 -13.92 -16.12 -9.97
N TYR A 52 -14.68 -16.78 -9.11
CA TYR A 52 -14.16 -17.71 -8.12
C TYR A 52 -13.72 -19.01 -8.82
N LYS A 53 -12.43 -19.35 -8.72
CA LYS A 53 -11.90 -20.65 -9.19
C LYS A 53 -12.13 -21.67 -8.07
N GLY A 54 -12.99 -22.66 -8.30
CA GLY A 54 -13.26 -23.74 -7.34
C GLY A 54 -12.01 -24.58 -7.03
N GLU A 55 -12.00 -25.20 -5.84
CA GLU A 55 -10.93 -26.07 -5.38
C GLU A 55 -11.05 -27.47 -6.03
N GLU A 56 -10.02 -27.92 -6.76
CA GLU A 56 -9.93 -29.31 -7.24
C GLU A 56 -9.41 -30.25 -6.14
N PRO A 57 -9.86 -31.53 -6.08
CA PRO A 57 -9.36 -32.51 -5.13
C PRO A 57 -7.92 -32.93 -5.48
N ARG A 58 -7.02 -32.94 -4.49
CA ARG A 58 -5.57 -33.17 -4.69
C ARG A 58 -5.09 -34.49 -4.10
N GLN A 59 -4.06 -35.05 -4.74
CA GLN A 59 -3.40 -36.32 -4.41
C GLN A 59 -2.67 -36.27 -3.04
N PRO A 60 -2.54 -37.40 -2.33
CA PRO A 60 -1.87 -37.45 -1.04
C PRO A 60 -0.36 -37.22 -1.20
N ALA A 61 0.14 -36.11 -0.63
CA ALA A 61 1.57 -35.82 -0.56
C ALA A 61 2.28 -36.76 0.44
N THR A 62 3.55 -37.05 0.18
CA THR A 62 4.43 -37.81 1.09
C THR A 62 4.44 -37.17 2.47
N GLN A 63 4.16 -37.90 3.55
CA GLN A 63 4.10 -37.29 4.89
C GLN A 63 5.44 -36.62 5.25
N PRO A 64 5.46 -35.30 5.56
CA PRO A 64 6.67 -34.64 6.01
C PRO A 64 7.05 -35.12 7.41
N LEU A 65 8.34 -35.34 7.64
CA LEU A 65 8.90 -35.53 8.97
C LEU A 65 9.09 -34.16 9.62
N TYR A 66 8.29 -33.82 10.62
CA TYR A 66 8.42 -32.59 11.40
C TYR A 66 8.27 -32.88 12.90
N PRO A 67 8.86 -32.06 13.79
CA PRO A 67 8.72 -32.24 15.23
C PRO A 67 7.27 -32.18 15.67
N GLN A 68 6.84 -33.11 16.54
CA GLN A 68 5.48 -33.12 17.08
C GLN A 68 5.17 -31.79 17.78
N PRO A 69 4.06 -31.11 17.43
CA PRO A 69 3.59 -29.94 18.16
C PRO A 69 3.27 -30.31 19.61
N LYS A 70 3.85 -29.58 20.57
CA LYS A 70 3.63 -29.83 22.00
C LYS A 70 2.60 -28.84 22.55
N LEU A 71 1.40 -29.33 22.84
CA LEU A 71 0.27 -28.51 23.30
C LEU A 71 0.55 -27.78 24.63
N LEU A 72 1.30 -28.41 25.54
CA LEU A 72 1.57 -27.88 26.88
C LEU A 72 2.93 -27.16 27.01
N GLU A 73 3.77 -27.18 25.96
CA GLU A 73 5.05 -26.46 26.00
C GLU A 73 4.82 -25.02 25.57
N GLN A 74 4.82 -24.10 26.55
CA GLN A 74 4.83 -22.67 26.25
C GLN A 74 6.20 -22.27 25.74
N ARG A 75 6.30 -21.99 24.44
CA ARG A 75 7.43 -21.23 23.90
C ARG A 75 7.20 -19.76 24.28
N PRO A 76 8.08 -19.12 25.07
CA PRO A 76 7.96 -17.69 25.32
C PRO A 76 8.20 -16.97 23.99
N THR A 77 7.13 -16.60 23.31
CA THR A 77 7.19 -15.66 22.20
C THR A 77 7.19 -14.28 22.81
N GLY A 78 8.25 -13.50 22.58
CA GLY A 78 8.34 -12.10 23.01
C GLY A 78 7.33 -11.17 22.33
N LEU A 79 6.41 -11.73 21.53
CA LEU A 79 5.35 -11.07 20.78
C LEU A 79 4.05 -11.85 20.94
N LEU A 80 2.93 -11.14 20.76
CA LEU A 80 1.61 -11.75 20.58
C LEU A 80 1.64 -12.68 19.36
N THR A 81 1.04 -13.86 19.45
CA THR A 81 1.00 -14.86 18.37
C THR A 81 -0.37 -15.02 17.72
N LEU A 82 -1.43 -14.56 18.39
CA LEU A 82 -2.80 -14.65 17.92
C LEU A 82 -3.57 -13.38 18.29
N THR A 83 -4.27 -12.79 17.33
CA THR A 83 -5.10 -11.60 17.59
C THR A 83 -6.42 -11.97 18.28
N PRO A 84 -7.13 -10.99 18.88
CA PRO A 84 -8.47 -11.24 19.45
C PRO A 84 -9.53 -11.75 18.46
N TRP A 85 -9.29 -11.61 17.15
CA TRP A 85 -10.14 -12.16 16.08
C TRP A 85 -9.57 -13.44 15.44
N LEU A 86 -8.66 -14.12 16.14
CA LEU A 86 -8.08 -15.42 15.77
C LEU A 86 -7.21 -15.41 14.51
N ALA A 87 -6.68 -14.26 14.10
CA ALA A 87 -5.65 -14.21 13.07
C ALA A 87 -4.26 -14.47 13.67
N PRO A 88 -3.42 -15.32 13.06
CA PRO A 88 -2.04 -15.49 13.51
C PRO A 88 -1.22 -14.21 13.30
N VAL A 89 -0.37 -13.91 14.27
CA VAL A 89 0.70 -12.91 14.18
C VAL A 89 1.99 -13.63 13.86
N VAL A 90 2.43 -13.53 12.61
CA VAL A 90 3.58 -14.26 12.07
C VAL A 90 4.87 -13.62 12.57
N SER A 91 5.64 -14.41 13.30
CA SER A 91 6.99 -14.07 13.76
C SER A 91 7.90 -15.29 13.80
N GLU A 92 9.21 -15.08 13.85
CA GLU A 92 10.21 -16.14 13.90
C GLU A 92 10.00 -17.11 15.08
N GLY A 93 9.87 -18.40 14.75
CA GLY A 93 9.54 -19.49 15.67
C GLY A 93 8.05 -19.77 15.88
N THR A 94 7.14 -19.05 15.21
CA THR A 94 5.68 -19.31 15.25
C THR A 94 5.20 -20.28 14.16
N PHE A 95 6.08 -20.66 13.25
CA PHE A 95 5.79 -21.54 12.12
C PHE A 95 6.98 -22.47 11.83
N ASP A 96 6.72 -23.55 11.11
CA ASP A 96 7.73 -24.46 10.58
C ASP A 96 7.89 -24.22 9.07
N PRO A 97 9.02 -23.67 8.60
CA PRO A 97 9.20 -23.32 7.19
C PRO A 97 9.25 -24.55 6.27
N GLU A 98 9.75 -25.69 6.72
CA GLU A 98 9.86 -26.91 5.91
C GLU A 98 8.48 -27.54 5.71
N LEU A 99 7.68 -27.61 6.78
CA LEU A 99 6.30 -28.06 6.71
C LEU A 99 5.47 -27.18 5.79
N LEU A 100 5.59 -25.86 5.91
CA LEU A 100 4.87 -24.94 5.03
C LEU A 100 5.34 -25.07 3.58
N GLN A 101 6.63 -25.20 3.33
CA GLN A 101 7.13 -25.45 1.98
C GLN A 101 6.52 -26.73 1.40
N HIS A 102 6.48 -27.80 2.18
CA HIS A 102 5.88 -29.07 1.76
C HIS A 102 4.38 -28.95 1.46
N ILE A 103 3.63 -28.17 2.24
CA ILE A 103 2.19 -27.94 2.03
C ILE A 103 1.94 -27.10 0.78
N TYR A 104 2.72 -26.04 0.56
CA TYR A 104 2.44 -25.05 -0.47
C TYR A 104 3.04 -25.38 -1.84
N GLN A 105 4.15 -26.13 -1.89
CA GLN A 105 4.80 -26.54 -3.14
C GLN A 105 3.85 -27.25 -4.12
N PRO A 106 3.07 -28.29 -3.71
CA PRO A 106 2.18 -29.00 -4.62
C PRO A 106 0.99 -28.18 -5.10
N LEU A 107 0.67 -27.06 -4.44
CA LEU A 107 -0.45 -26.20 -4.81
C LEU A 107 -0.15 -25.38 -6.08
N ASN A 108 1.11 -25.32 -6.50
CA ASN A 108 1.58 -24.62 -7.70
C ASN A 108 1.09 -23.16 -7.77
N LEU A 109 1.07 -22.49 -6.63
CA LEU A 109 0.61 -21.10 -6.53
C LEU A 109 1.58 -20.15 -7.23
N THR A 110 1.02 -19.11 -7.84
CA THR A 110 1.76 -17.97 -8.37
C THR A 110 1.51 -16.72 -7.52
N ILE A 111 2.59 -16.14 -6.99
CA ILE A 111 2.53 -15.02 -6.05
C ILE A 111 2.94 -13.76 -6.80
N GLY A 112 2.04 -12.79 -6.90
CA GLY A 112 2.31 -11.49 -7.45
C GLY A 112 2.97 -10.55 -6.45
N VAL A 113 3.81 -9.65 -6.94
CA VAL A 113 4.37 -8.55 -6.15
C VAL A 113 4.22 -7.24 -6.92
N THR A 114 3.47 -6.27 -6.39
CA THR A 114 3.38 -4.93 -6.97
C THR A 114 4.36 -3.99 -6.29
N VAL A 115 5.12 -3.26 -7.09
CA VAL A 115 6.13 -2.32 -6.63
C VAL A 115 6.06 -1.04 -7.46
N PHE A 116 6.09 0.12 -6.81
CA PHE A 116 6.07 1.42 -7.47
C PHE A 116 7.48 2.02 -7.51
N ALA A 117 7.99 2.24 -8.72
CA ALA A 117 9.31 2.79 -8.98
C ALA A 117 9.18 4.09 -9.80
N VAL A 118 8.87 5.19 -9.10
CA VAL A 118 8.55 6.48 -9.72
C VAL A 118 9.63 7.50 -9.40
N GLY A 119 10.18 8.13 -10.43
CA GLY A 119 11.17 9.20 -10.30
C GLY A 119 12.50 8.63 -9.82
N LYS A 120 13.09 9.25 -8.80
CA LYS A 120 14.38 8.82 -8.24
C LYS A 120 14.31 7.43 -7.62
N TYR A 121 13.12 6.88 -7.35
CA TYR A 121 12.93 5.55 -6.76
C TYR A 121 13.25 4.39 -7.70
N THR A 122 13.39 4.62 -9.01
CA THR A 122 13.82 3.59 -9.97
C THR A 122 15.18 2.97 -9.60
N ARG A 123 16.05 3.73 -8.93
CA ARG A 123 17.36 3.26 -8.42
C ARG A 123 17.27 2.08 -7.47
N PHE A 124 16.16 1.93 -6.75
CA PHE A 124 16.03 0.90 -5.71
C PHE A 124 15.62 -0.46 -6.27
N VAL A 125 15.06 -0.47 -7.49
CA VAL A 125 14.52 -1.67 -8.14
C VAL A 125 15.56 -2.78 -8.24
N GLN A 126 16.82 -2.44 -8.55
CA GLN A 126 17.88 -3.44 -8.67
C GLN A 126 18.14 -4.17 -7.34
N HIS A 127 18.24 -3.42 -6.24
CA HIS A 127 18.47 -3.99 -4.91
C HIS A 127 17.26 -4.78 -4.41
N PHE A 128 16.06 -4.24 -4.64
CA PHE A 128 14.81 -4.90 -4.34
C PHE A 128 14.72 -6.26 -5.04
N LEU A 129 14.86 -6.31 -6.36
CA LEU A 129 14.71 -7.55 -7.14
C LEU A 129 15.80 -8.57 -6.79
N ARG A 130 17.06 -8.14 -6.67
CA ARG A 130 18.17 -9.06 -6.31
C ARG A 130 17.94 -9.73 -4.97
N SER A 131 17.53 -8.96 -3.96
CA SER A 131 17.21 -9.52 -2.64
C SER A 131 15.93 -10.37 -2.66
N ALA A 132 14.93 -10.00 -3.45
CA ALA A 132 13.72 -10.80 -3.63
C ALA A 132 14.02 -12.18 -4.27
N GLU A 133 14.91 -12.24 -5.26
CA GLU A 133 15.33 -13.52 -5.85
C GLU A 133 16.05 -14.43 -4.85
N GLU A 134 16.74 -13.84 -3.87
CA GLU A 134 17.45 -14.60 -2.84
C GLU A 134 16.53 -15.14 -1.75
N PHE A 135 15.49 -14.38 -1.37
CA PHE A 135 14.72 -14.63 -0.14
C PHE A 135 13.21 -14.78 -0.31
N PHE A 136 12.60 -14.16 -1.32
CA PHE A 136 11.15 -14.07 -1.44
C PHE A 136 10.54 -15.27 -2.16
N MET A 137 9.66 -16.00 -1.47
CA MET A 137 8.84 -17.10 -1.98
C MET A 137 9.68 -18.12 -2.75
N ARG A 138 10.81 -18.53 -2.18
CA ARG A 138 11.74 -19.47 -2.83
C ARG A 138 11.04 -20.78 -3.16
N GLY A 139 11.25 -21.24 -4.38
CA GLY A 139 10.63 -22.46 -4.91
C GLY A 139 9.18 -22.27 -5.36
N LEU A 140 8.53 -21.15 -5.07
CA LEU A 140 7.21 -20.84 -5.63
C LEU A 140 7.35 -19.94 -6.87
N ARG A 141 6.29 -19.94 -7.68
CA ARG A 141 6.20 -19.08 -8.85
C ARG A 141 5.94 -17.65 -8.41
N VAL A 142 6.64 -16.69 -9.00
CA VAL A 142 6.51 -15.27 -8.64
C VAL A 142 6.36 -14.41 -9.88
N HIS A 143 5.50 -13.40 -9.80
CA HIS A 143 5.34 -12.41 -10.87
C HIS A 143 5.50 -11.01 -10.30
N TYR A 144 6.59 -10.34 -10.65
CA TYR A 144 6.85 -8.96 -10.30
C TYR A 144 6.15 -8.00 -11.26
N TYR A 145 5.42 -7.04 -10.70
CA TYR A 145 4.72 -5.97 -11.39
C TYR A 145 5.36 -4.65 -10.99
N ILE A 146 6.21 -4.10 -11.85
CA ILE A 146 6.92 -2.84 -11.59
C ILE A 146 6.19 -1.70 -12.28
N PHE A 147 5.49 -0.90 -11.48
CA PHE A 147 4.80 0.29 -11.94
C PHE A 147 5.79 1.45 -12.01
N THR A 148 5.98 2.02 -13.20
CA THR A 148 6.94 3.11 -13.39
C THR A 148 6.50 4.06 -14.51
N HIS A 149 6.92 5.31 -14.43
CA HIS A 149 6.77 6.24 -15.55
C HIS A 149 7.93 6.15 -16.56
N ASP A 150 9.03 5.50 -16.19
CA ASP A 150 10.21 5.34 -17.05
C ASP A 150 10.59 3.86 -17.16
N PRO A 151 9.98 3.13 -18.10
CA PRO A 151 10.32 1.74 -18.38
C PRO A 151 11.80 1.52 -18.70
N ALA A 152 12.49 2.51 -19.30
CA ALA A 152 13.88 2.38 -19.69
C ALA A 152 14.84 2.45 -18.48
N ALA A 153 14.42 3.09 -17.39
CA ALA A 153 15.17 3.13 -16.14
C ALA A 153 15.10 1.82 -15.31
N ILE A 154 14.26 0.85 -15.72
CA ILE A 154 14.13 -0.41 -14.99
C ILE A 154 15.29 -1.36 -15.35
N PRO A 155 16.10 -1.79 -14.35
CA PRO A 155 17.25 -2.64 -14.60
C PRO A 155 16.81 -4.04 -15.04
N ARG A 156 17.61 -4.65 -15.92
CA ARG A 156 17.49 -6.08 -16.21
C ARG A 156 18.13 -6.89 -15.10
N VAL A 157 17.33 -7.66 -14.38
CA VAL A 157 17.80 -8.55 -13.31
C VAL A 157 17.51 -10.00 -13.73
N PRO A 158 18.49 -10.92 -13.67
CA PRO A 158 18.24 -12.33 -13.92
C PRO A 158 17.22 -12.87 -12.91
N LEU A 159 16.21 -13.58 -13.39
CA LEU A 159 15.18 -14.19 -12.56
C LEU A 159 15.33 -15.71 -12.55
N GLY A 160 15.03 -16.33 -11.42
CA GLY A 160 14.97 -17.77 -11.26
C GLY A 160 13.85 -18.40 -12.08
N HIS A 161 13.90 -19.73 -12.20
CA HIS A 161 12.89 -20.50 -12.91
C HIS A 161 11.47 -20.26 -12.34
N GLY A 162 10.48 -20.08 -13.21
CA GLY A 162 9.09 -19.83 -12.80
C GLY A 162 8.83 -18.43 -12.27
N ARG A 163 9.77 -17.48 -12.46
CA ARG A 163 9.66 -16.10 -12.00
C ARG A 163 9.64 -15.14 -13.19
N LEU A 164 8.68 -14.22 -13.16
CA LEU A 164 8.39 -13.29 -14.26
C LEU A 164 8.46 -11.85 -13.78
N LEU A 165 8.79 -10.94 -14.69
CA LEU A 165 8.76 -9.50 -14.43
C LEU A 165 8.01 -8.81 -15.56
N SER A 166 7.02 -8.00 -15.18
CA SER A 166 6.27 -7.13 -16.07
C SER A 166 6.47 -5.68 -15.64
N ILE A 167 6.98 -4.87 -16.57
CA ILE A 167 7.06 -3.42 -16.42
C ILE A 167 5.73 -2.84 -16.88
N ILE A 168 5.08 -2.08 -16.00
CA ILE A 168 3.76 -1.49 -16.23
C ILE A 168 3.93 0.02 -16.29
N PRO A 169 3.83 0.63 -17.48
CA PRO A 169 3.89 2.07 -17.62
C PRO A 169 2.73 2.74 -16.89
N ILE A 170 3.04 3.76 -16.09
CA ILE A 170 2.07 4.63 -15.43
C ILE A 170 2.38 6.09 -15.74
N GLN A 171 1.37 6.95 -15.59
CA GLN A 171 1.54 8.38 -15.82
C GLN A 171 2.47 8.99 -14.74
N ALA A 172 3.41 9.84 -15.17
CA ALA A 172 4.19 10.67 -14.26
C ALA A 172 3.30 11.77 -13.67
N HIS A 173 3.37 11.95 -12.35
CA HIS A 173 2.74 13.06 -11.64
C HIS A 173 3.83 13.89 -10.97
N SER A 174 3.64 15.22 -10.91
CA SER A 174 4.67 16.14 -10.42
C SER A 174 4.78 16.21 -8.89
N HIS A 175 3.79 15.69 -8.16
CA HIS A 175 3.76 15.71 -6.68
C HIS A 175 3.78 14.29 -6.11
N TRP A 176 4.66 14.04 -5.14
CA TRP A 176 4.83 12.71 -4.52
C TRP A 176 3.56 12.26 -3.78
N GLU A 177 2.76 13.20 -3.25
CA GLU A 177 1.48 12.92 -2.60
C GLU A 177 0.48 12.30 -3.58
N GLU A 178 0.42 12.80 -4.82
CA GLU A 178 -0.47 12.24 -5.84
C GLU A 178 -0.03 10.83 -6.29
N ILE A 179 1.28 10.58 -6.34
CA ILE A 179 1.83 9.26 -6.63
C ILE A 179 1.42 8.25 -5.53
N SER A 180 1.54 8.66 -4.27
CA SER A 180 1.21 7.83 -3.11
C SER A 180 -0.29 7.49 -3.04
N MET A 181 -1.15 8.49 -3.26
CA MET A 181 -2.61 8.34 -3.26
C MET A 181 -3.13 7.48 -4.42
N ARG A 182 -2.42 7.43 -5.55
CA ARG A 182 -2.82 6.66 -6.73
C ARG A 182 -2.35 5.20 -6.71
N ARG A 183 -1.54 4.78 -5.72
CA ARG A 183 -1.11 3.38 -5.61
C ARG A 183 -2.30 2.43 -5.50
N MET A 184 -3.27 2.77 -4.65
CA MET A 184 -4.50 2.00 -4.46
C MET A 184 -5.34 1.89 -5.75
N GLU A 185 -5.47 2.99 -6.49
CA GLU A 185 -6.14 3.01 -7.81
C GLU A 185 -5.41 2.09 -8.80
N THR A 186 -4.10 2.28 -8.92
CA THR A 186 -3.28 1.60 -9.92
C THR A 186 -3.25 0.09 -9.67
N ILE A 187 -3.12 -0.34 -8.40
CA ILE A 187 -3.17 -1.75 -8.01
C ILE A 187 -4.55 -2.34 -8.35
N SER A 188 -5.65 -1.72 -7.90
CA SER A 188 -7.00 -2.24 -8.15
C SER A 188 -7.32 -2.33 -9.66
N ARG A 189 -6.92 -1.32 -10.45
CA ARG A 189 -7.02 -1.33 -11.92
C ARG A 189 -6.22 -2.45 -12.55
N HIS A 190 -4.98 -2.65 -12.10
CA HIS A 190 -4.13 -3.69 -12.64
C HIS A 190 -4.66 -5.09 -12.34
N ILE A 191 -5.19 -5.30 -11.13
CA ILE A 191 -5.85 -6.56 -10.75
C ILE A 191 -7.05 -6.82 -11.66
N ALA A 192 -7.95 -5.85 -11.76
CA ALA A 192 -9.15 -5.94 -12.59
C ALA A 192 -8.82 -6.28 -14.05
N LYS A 193 -7.79 -5.62 -14.60
CA LYS A 193 -7.40 -5.81 -16.01
C LYS A 193 -6.65 -7.12 -16.26
N ARG A 194 -5.79 -7.54 -15.33
CA ARG A 194 -4.73 -8.52 -15.65
C ARG A 194 -4.37 -9.46 -14.49
N ALA A 195 -3.96 -8.93 -13.33
CA ALA A 195 -3.32 -9.79 -12.32
C ALA A 195 -4.24 -10.90 -11.75
N HIS A 196 -5.56 -10.73 -11.78
CA HIS A 196 -6.51 -11.79 -11.35
C HIS A 196 -6.45 -13.08 -12.18
N GLN A 197 -5.84 -13.04 -13.36
CA GLN A 197 -5.66 -14.21 -14.24
C GLN A 197 -4.25 -14.79 -14.14
N GLU A 198 -3.30 -14.04 -13.57
CA GLU A 198 -1.87 -14.37 -13.57
C GLU A 198 -1.38 -14.90 -12.23
N VAL A 199 -2.00 -14.50 -11.12
CA VAL A 199 -1.54 -14.80 -9.76
C VAL A 199 -2.69 -15.19 -8.82
N ASP A 200 -2.38 -15.95 -7.78
CA ASP A 200 -3.32 -16.40 -6.75
C ASP A 200 -3.32 -15.45 -5.53
N TYR A 201 -2.13 -14.95 -5.19
CA TYR A 201 -1.89 -14.00 -4.11
C TYR A 201 -1.15 -12.78 -4.63
N LEU A 202 -1.30 -11.64 -3.97
CA LEU A 202 -0.62 -10.40 -4.32
C LEU A 202 -0.07 -9.73 -3.06
N PHE A 203 1.23 -9.41 -3.05
CA PHE A 203 1.84 -8.52 -2.08
C PHE A 203 2.11 -7.14 -2.70
N CYS A 204 1.80 -6.10 -1.96
CA CYS A 204 2.07 -4.71 -2.31
C CYS A 204 3.20 -4.21 -1.41
N LEU A 205 4.37 -3.98 -2.00
CA LEU A 205 5.61 -3.70 -1.27
C LEU A 205 6.24 -2.38 -1.75
N ASP A 206 6.84 -1.64 -0.82
CA ASP A 206 7.63 -0.46 -1.15
C ASP A 206 8.97 -0.85 -1.79
N VAL A 207 9.39 -0.08 -2.80
CA VAL A 207 10.60 -0.37 -3.60
C VAL A 207 11.89 -0.03 -2.87
N ASP A 208 11.83 0.89 -1.91
CA ASP A 208 12.99 1.41 -1.15
C ASP A 208 13.29 0.57 0.10
N MET A 209 13.10 -0.74 -0.06
CA MET A 209 13.26 -1.78 0.92
C MET A 209 14.02 -2.96 0.28
N VAL A 210 14.66 -3.78 1.11
CA VAL A 210 15.40 -4.97 0.68
C VAL A 210 15.05 -6.16 1.55
N PHE A 211 15.00 -7.34 0.94
CA PHE A 211 14.87 -8.59 1.68
C PHE A 211 16.22 -8.96 2.30
N ARG A 212 16.21 -9.31 3.57
CA ARG A 212 17.41 -9.63 4.37
C ARG A 212 17.46 -11.10 4.77
N ASN A 213 16.30 -11.74 4.85
CA ASN A 213 16.11 -13.11 5.29
C ASN A 213 14.88 -13.72 4.60
N PRO A 214 14.70 -15.06 4.65
CA PRO A 214 13.61 -15.73 3.96
C PRO A 214 12.24 -15.11 4.24
N TRP A 215 11.44 -14.93 3.20
CA TRP A 215 10.05 -14.50 3.26
C TRP A 215 9.24 -15.49 2.44
N GLY A 216 8.36 -16.26 3.05
CA GLY A 216 7.76 -17.43 2.43
C GLY A 216 6.23 -17.56 2.61
N PRO A 217 5.72 -18.78 2.38
CA PRO A 217 4.30 -19.10 2.42
C PRO A 217 3.64 -18.86 3.79
N GLU A 218 4.43 -18.75 4.87
CA GLU A 218 3.95 -18.37 6.20
C GLU A 218 3.21 -17.04 6.18
N THR A 219 3.47 -16.18 5.20
CA THR A 219 2.85 -14.86 5.04
C THR A 219 1.54 -14.88 4.25
N LEU A 220 1.19 -15.98 3.58
CA LEU A 220 0.00 -16.06 2.72
C LEU A 220 -1.29 -16.13 3.53
N GLY A 221 -2.27 -15.29 3.20
CA GLY A 221 -3.59 -15.29 3.83
C GLY A 221 -4.60 -14.54 2.97
N ASP A 222 -5.87 -14.55 3.38
CA ASP A 222 -6.96 -13.85 2.69
C ASP A 222 -6.64 -12.36 2.57
N LEU A 223 -6.28 -11.74 3.68
CA LEU A 223 -5.86 -10.35 3.77
C LEU A 223 -4.73 -10.25 4.81
N VAL A 224 -3.63 -9.63 4.42
CA VAL A 224 -2.37 -9.60 5.15
C VAL A 224 -1.99 -8.15 5.44
N ALA A 225 -1.65 -7.87 6.70
CA ALA A 225 -1.19 -6.55 7.14
C ALA A 225 0.09 -6.70 7.97
N ALA A 226 1.02 -5.76 7.87
CA ALA A 226 2.23 -5.75 8.68
C ALA A 226 2.20 -4.65 9.74
N ILE A 227 2.57 -4.98 10.98
CA ILE A 227 2.62 -4.01 12.09
C ILE A 227 3.79 -3.05 11.85
N HIS A 228 3.52 -1.75 11.88
CA HIS A 228 4.52 -0.72 11.62
C HIS A 228 5.63 -0.73 12.69
N PRO A 229 6.92 -0.69 12.30
CA PRO A 229 8.05 -0.81 13.23
C PRO A 229 8.18 0.38 14.20
N GLY A 230 7.58 1.53 13.87
CA GLY A 230 7.54 2.69 14.74
C GLY A 230 6.56 2.61 15.91
N TYR A 231 5.58 1.68 15.87
CA TYR A 231 4.41 1.71 16.78
C TYR A 231 4.06 0.36 17.41
N PHE A 232 4.80 -0.72 17.13
CA PHE A 232 4.46 -2.07 17.63
C PHE A 232 4.52 -2.24 19.17
N THR A 233 5.20 -1.33 19.88
CA THR A 233 5.23 -1.26 21.34
C THR A 233 4.37 -0.12 21.92
N ALA A 234 3.75 0.68 21.04
CA ALA A 234 3.00 1.87 21.44
C ALA A 234 1.55 1.51 21.78
N SER A 235 0.92 2.33 22.65
CA SER A 235 -0.51 2.20 22.90
C SER A 235 -1.32 2.83 21.77
N ARG A 236 -2.60 2.45 21.64
CA ARG A 236 -3.46 2.94 20.55
C ARG A 236 -3.64 4.46 20.51
N GLN A 237 -3.50 5.13 21.67
CA GLN A 237 -3.58 6.59 21.76
C GLN A 237 -2.38 7.28 21.09
N GLN A 238 -1.25 6.59 21.00
CA GLN A 238 -0.01 7.09 20.38
C GLN A 238 0.06 6.78 18.88
N PHE A 239 -0.85 5.95 18.36
CA PHE A 239 -0.91 5.66 16.94
C PHE A 239 -1.28 6.93 16.17
N PRO A 240 -0.55 7.25 15.10
CA PRO A 240 -0.72 8.49 14.37
C PRO A 240 -1.85 8.36 13.34
N TYR A 241 -3.00 7.80 13.74
CA TYR A 241 -4.17 7.75 12.89
C TYR A 241 -4.65 9.15 12.52
N GLU A 242 -5.46 9.24 11.47
CA GLU A 242 -6.23 10.44 11.20
C GLU A 242 -7.26 10.68 12.32
N ARG A 243 -7.16 11.82 12.99
CA ARG A 243 -8.02 12.18 14.14
C ARG A 243 -9.09 13.21 13.79
N ARG A 244 -9.05 13.80 12.59
CA ARG A 244 -10.08 14.73 12.13
C ARG A 244 -11.30 13.96 11.67
N ARG A 245 -12.42 14.13 12.37
CA ARG A 245 -13.72 13.47 12.07
C ARG A 245 -14.25 13.74 10.66
N VAL A 246 -13.80 14.80 10.02
CA VAL A 246 -14.18 15.17 8.66
C VAL A 246 -13.55 14.27 7.58
N SER A 247 -12.47 13.56 7.90
CA SER A 247 -11.84 12.60 6.99
C SER A 247 -12.52 11.23 7.07
N THR A 248 -12.66 10.57 5.93
CA THR A 248 -13.07 9.16 5.84
C THR A 248 -12.04 8.20 6.45
N ALA A 249 -10.80 8.63 6.70
CA ALA A 249 -9.78 7.86 7.41
C ALA A 249 -9.86 8.00 8.94
N PHE A 250 -10.82 8.76 9.48
CA PHE A 250 -10.93 9.04 10.92
C PHE A 250 -10.95 7.77 11.79
N VAL A 251 -10.13 7.77 12.85
CA VAL A 251 -10.13 6.73 13.89
C VAL A 251 -10.26 7.39 15.27
N ALA A 252 -11.28 7.02 16.04
CA ALA A 252 -11.45 7.51 17.41
C ALA A 252 -10.36 6.97 18.35
N ASP A 253 -10.14 7.63 19.49
CA ASP A 253 -9.12 7.23 20.47
C ASP A 253 -9.38 5.86 21.11
N SER A 254 -10.65 5.44 21.12
CA SER A 254 -11.08 4.12 21.60
C SER A 254 -10.97 3.02 20.55
N GLU A 255 -10.79 3.36 19.27
CA GLU A 255 -10.70 2.42 18.15
C GLU A 255 -9.24 2.04 17.81
N GLY A 256 -9.07 0.98 17.02
CA GLY A 256 -7.76 0.53 16.50
C GLY A 256 -7.14 -0.61 17.30
N ASP A 257 -6.61 -1.61 16.57
CA ASP A 257 -5.93 -2.78 17.15
C ASP A 257 -4.41 -2.61 17.08
N PHE A 258 -3.89 -2.38 15.88
CA PHE A 258 -2.48 -2.12 15.59
C PHE A 258 -2.36 -1.01 14.56
N TYR A 259 -1.27 -0.26 14.60
CA TYR A 259 -0.91 0.62 13.50
C TYR A 259 -0.13 -0.18 12.44
N TYR A 260 -0.74 -0.35 11.28
CA TYR A 260 -0.17 -1.10 10.15
C TYR A 260 0.62 -0.19 9.22
N GLY A 261 1.75 -0.69 8.69
CA GLY A 261 2.60 0.06 7.77
C GLY A 261 2.13 -0.08 6.32
N GLY A 262 1.98 1.04 5.61
CA GLY A 262 1.57 1.09 4.21
C GLY A 262 2.58 0.51 3.23
N ALA A 263 3.81 0.26 3.69
CA ALA A 263 4.87 -0.34 2.88
C ALA A 263 4.69 -1.85 2.64
N VAL A 264 3.83 -2.52 3.43
CA VAL A 264 3.56 -3.96 3.29
C VAL A 264 2.10 -4.27 3.58
N PHE A 265 1.40 -4.74 2.55
CA PHE A 265 0.12 -5.43 2.70
C PHE A 265 -0.05 -6.44 1.56
N GLY A 266 -1.04 -7.32 1.67
CA GLY A 266 -1.29 -8.30 0.61
C GLY A 266 -2.44 -9.24 0.91
N GLY A 267 -2.46 -10.37 0.21
CA GLY A 267 -3.41 -11.45 0.45
C GLY A 267 -3.88 -12.10 -0.85
N ARG A 268 -5.03 -12.78 -0.81
CA ARG A 268 -5.66 -13.30 -2.03
C ARG A 268 -6.01 -12.14 -2.97
N VAL A 269 -5.84 -12.35 -4.27
CA VAL A 269 -6.01 -11.27 -5.26
C VAL A 269 -7.39 -10.60 -5.18
N ALA A 270 -8.45 -11.37 -4.96
CA ALA A 270 -9.80 -10.83 -4.78
C ALA A 270 -9.92 -9.92 -3.54
N SER A 271 -9.33 -10.33 -2.42
CA SER A 271 -9.31 -9.53 -1.19
C SER A 271 -8.50 -8.25 -1.38
N VAL A 272 -7.34 -8.32 -2.04
CA VAL A 272 -6.49 -7.15 -2.31
C VAL A 272 -7.19 -6.18 -3.26
N TYR A 273 -7.93 -6.68 -4.26
CA TYR A 273 -8.74 -5.86 -5.15
C TYR A 273 -9.80 -5.07 -4.36
N GLU A 274 -10.63 -5.74 -3.56
CA GLU A 274 -11.64 -5.05 -2.76
C GLU A 274 -11.01 -4.12 -1.72
N PHE A 275 -9.89 -4.52 -1.12
CA PHE A 275 -9.17 -3.71 -0.15
C PHE A 275 -8.69 -2.39 -0.78
N THR A 276 -7.92 -2.47 -1.87
CA THR A 276 -7.36 -1.31 -2.56
C THR A 276 -8.43 -0.42 -3.19
N ARG A 277 -9.48 -1.02 -3.78
CA ARG A 277 -10.64 -0.30 -4.32
C ARG A 277 -11.32 0.55 -3.24
N GLY A 278 -11.60 0.00 -2.07
CA GLY A 278 -12.26 0.78 -1.02
C GLY A 278 -11.36 1.83 -0.37
N CYS A 279 -10.05 1.59 -0.23
CA CYS A 279 -9.09 2.64 0.14
C CYS A 279 -9.11 3.79 -0.88
N HIS A 280 -9.06 3.47 -2.18
CA HIS A 280 -9.11 4.46 -3.23
C HIS A 280 -10.39 5.30 -3.19
N MET A 281 -11.56 4.67 -2.99
CA MET A 281 -12.83 5.40 -2.86
C MET A 281 -12.85 6.34 -1.66
N ALA A 282 -12.30 5.93 -0.52
CA ALA A 282 -12.17 6.78 0.66
C ALA A 282 -11.25 7.98 0.40
N ILE A 283 -10.10 7.76 -0.27
CA ILE A 283 -9.17 8.82 -0.69
C ILE A 283 -9.88 9.81 -1.63
N LEU A 284 -10.68 9.33 -2.59
CA LEU A 284 -11.44 10.21 -3.49
C LEU A 284 -12.49 11.04 -2.76
N ALA A 285 -13.16 10.46 -1.76
CA ALA A 285 -14.12 11.19 -0.94
C ALA A 285 -13.44 12.29 -0.11
N ASP A 286 -12.29 12.01 0.51
CA ASP A 286 -11.50 13.02 1.20
C ASP A 286 -11.05 14.13 0.25
N LYS A 287 -10.53 13.77 -0.93
CA LYS A 287 -10.11 14.72 -1.95
C LYS A 287 -11.26 15.63 -2.41
N ALA A 288 -12.46 15.06 -2.63
CA ALA A 288 -13.66 15.83 -2.99
C ALA A 288 -14.07 16.82 -1.89
N ASN A 289 -13.78 16.51 -0.63
CA ASN A 289 -14.00 17.37 0.52
C ASN A 289 -12.82 18.31 0.83
N GLY A 290 -11.79 18.35 -0.03
CA GLY A 290 -10.60 19.19 0.17
C GLY A 290 -9.72 18.73 1.35
N ILE A 291 -9.81 17.45 1.73
CA ILE A 291 -9.07 16.86 2.84
C ILE A 291 -8.00 15.93 2.29
N MET A 292 -6.81 15.97 2.91
CA MET A 292 -5.78 14.95 2.75
C MET A 292 -5.48 14.39 4.12
N ALA A 293 -5.62 13.07 4.28
CA ALA A 293 -5.38 12.40 5.55
C ALA A 293 -3.91 12.56 6.02
N THR A 294 -3.69 12.57 7.34
CA THR A 294 -2.38 12.88 7.97
C THR A 294 -1.21 12.08 7.39
N TRP A 295 -1.41 10.79 7.14
CA TRP A 295 -0.43 9.89 6.51
C TRP A 295 -0.94 9.33 5.18
N GLN A 296 -1.61 10.17 4.40
CA GLN A 296 -2.09 9.86 3.05
C GLN A 296 -2.78 8.47 3.00
N GLU A 297 -2.34 7.56 2.13
CA GLU A 297 -2.94 6.23 1.97
C GLU A 297 -2.77 5.32 3.19
N GLU A 298 -1.73 5.50 4.00
CA GLU A 298 -1.52 4.69 5.22
C GLU A 298 -2.63 4.95 6.24
N SER A 299 -3.14 6.18 6.30
CA SER A 299 -4.31 6.52 7.15
C SER A 299 -5.58 5.78 6.69
N HIS A 300 -5.88 5.78 5.39
CA HIS A 300 -7.04 5.06 4.85
C HIS A 300 -6.89 3.54 4.97
N LEU A 301 -5.69 3.01 4.76
CA LEU A 301 -5.35 1.60 4.96
C LEU A 301 -5.61 1.17 6.40
N ASN A 302 -5.16 1.95 7.38
CA ASN A 302 -5.41 1.67 8.80
C ASN A 302 -6.90 1.72 9.15
N ARG A 303 -7.63 2.75 8.67
CA ARG A 303 -9.09 2.82 8.85
C ARG A 303 -9.79 1.60 8.26
N ARG A 304 -9.33 1.13 7.09
CA ARG A 304 -9.92 -0.03 6.42
C ARG A 304 -9.64 -1.33 7.17
N PHE A 305 -8.43 -1.54 7.73
CA PHE A 305 -8.14 -2.72 8.54
C PHE A 305 -8.93 -2.82 9.84
N ILE A 306 -9.38 -1.69 10.40
CA ILE A 306 -10.27 -1.70 11.57
C ILE A 306 -11.62 -2.35 11.24
N SER A 307 -12.16 -2.07 10.04
CA SER A 307 -13.44 -2.63 9.56
C SER A 307 -13.30 -3.96 8.83
N HIS A 308 -12.13 -4.24 8.25
CA HIS A 308 -11.81 -5.44 7.50
C HIS A 308 -10.58 -6.09 8.13
N LYS A 309 -10.81 -6.88 9.18
CA LYS A 309 -9.73 -7.48 9.96
C LYS A 309 -8.85 -8.36 9.08
N PRO A 310 -7.51 -8.20 9.10
CA PRO A 310 -6.63 -9.06 8.32
C PRO A 310 -6.69 -10.49 8.87
N SER A 311 -6.73 -11.48 7.98
CA SER A 311 -6.70 -12.90 8.36
C SER A 311 -5.30 -13.34 8.80
N LYS A 312 -4.28 -12.51 8.55
CA LYS A 312 -2.90 -12.75 8.95
C LYS A 312 -2.20 -11.42 9.21
N VAL A 313 -1.53 -11.32 10.35
CA VAL A 313 -0.77 -10.14 10.75
C VAL A 313 0.71 -10.47 10.74
N LEU A 314 1.54 -9.66 10.09
CA LEU A 314 2.98 -9.83 10.09
C LEU A 314 3.58 -8.98 11.20
N SER A 315 4.51 -9.55 11.97
CA SER A 315 5.29 -8.80 12.95
C SER A 315 6.19 -7.76 12.27
N PRO A 316 6.79 -6.84 13.03
CA PRO A 316 7.77 -5.88 12.51
C PRO A 316 9.02 -6.52 11.87
N GLU A 317 9.22 -7.84 12.02
CA GLU A 317 10.26 -8.58 11.29
C GLU A 317 10.10 -8.46 9.77
N TYR A 318 8.87 -8.27 9.29
CA TYR A 318 8.53 -8.16 7.86
C TYR A 318 8.49 -6.71 7.36
N ILE A 319 8.77 -5.73 8.22
CA ILE A 319 8.87 -4.31 7.85
C ILE A 319 9.70 -3.59 8.92
N TRP A 320 10.97 -3.33 8.64
CA TRP A 320 11.88 -2.71 9.60
C TRP A 320 12.57 -1.45 9.06
N ASP A 321 12.87 -0.52 9.97
CA ASP A 321 13.73 0.63 9.69
C ASP A 321 15.17 0.30 10.06
N ASP A 322 16.01 0.12 9.05
CA ASP A 322 17.41 -0.34 9.19
C ASP A 322 18.30 0.69 9.91
N ARG A 323 17.80 1.91 10.12
CA ARG A 323 18.47 2.94 10.94
C ARG A 323 18.26 2.71 12.43
N LYS A 324 17.34 1.84 12.82
CA LYS A 324 17.02 1.53 14.22
C LYS A 324 17.65 0.19 14.62
N PRO A 325 18.18 0.08 15.85
CA PRO A 325 18.70 -1.19 16.35
C PRO A 325 17.57 -2.23 16.41
N GLN A 326 17.87 -3.46 16.01
CA GLN A 326 16.96 -4.59 16.17
C GLN A 326 16.78 -4.89 17.68
N PRO A 327 15.56 -4.81 18.23
CA PRO A 327 15.32 -5.12 19.62
C PRO A 327 15.32 -6.66 19.83
N PRO A 328 15.66 -7.16 21.04
CA PRO A 328 15.84 -8.60 21.29
C PRO A 328 14.61 -9.48 21.02
N ASN A 329 13.42 -8.89 21.04
CA ASN A 329 12.16 -9.59 20.81
C ASN A 329 11.82 -9.79 19.33
N LEU A 330 12.52 -9.10 18.41
CA LEU A 330 12.49 -9.39 16.98
C LEU A 330 13.71 -10.26 16.70
N LYS A 331 13.51 -11.52 16.30
CA LYS A 331 14.63 -12.46 16.17
C LYS A 331 15.28 -12.36 14.81
N LEU A 332 14.49 -12.06 13.77
CA LEU A 332 14.97 -12.08 12.40
C LEU A 332 14.32 -10.97 11.57
N ILE A 333 15.09 -9.97 11.15
CA ILE A 333 14.60 -8.94 10.21
C ILE A 333 14.62 -9.51 8.80
N ARG A 334 13.45 -9.58 8.16
CA ARG A 334 13.26 -10.16 6.82
C ARG A 334 13.19 -9.11 5.72
N PHE A 335 12.72 -7.91 6.03
CA PHE A 335 12.57 -6.85 5.05
C PHE A 335 12.78 -5.49 5.71
N SER A 336 13.77 -4.73 5.25
CA SER A 336 14.15 -3.45 5.86
C SER A 336 14.45 -2.35 4.85
N THR A 337 14.31 -1.10 5.30
CA THR A 337 14.57 0.10 4.49
C THR A 337 16.02 0.16 4.03
N VAL A 338 16.27 0.63 2.81
CA VAL A 338 17.63 1.05 2.43
C VAL A 338 17.93 2.45 2.97
N ASN A 339 19.20 2.73 3.29
CA ASN A 339 19.62 4.06 3.70
C ASN A 339 19.35 5.07 2.56
N LYS A 340 18.58 6.12 2.85
CA LYS A 340 18.09 7.07 1.85
C LYS A 340 17.87 8.45 2.44
N ASP A 341 18.13 9.48 1.63
CA ASP A 341 17.69 10.85 1.91
C ASP A 341 16.27 11.05 1.36
N THR A 342 15.30 11.13 2.27
CA THR A 342 13.88 11.25 1.91
C THR A 342 13.55 12.62 1.30
N SER A 343 14.24 13.67 1.72
CA SER A 343 14.02 15.03 1.18
C SER A 343 14.46 15.10 -0.28
N TRP A 344 15.60 14.46 -0.59
CA TRP A 344 16.14 14.41 -1.93
C TRP A 344 15.34 13.49 -2.86
N LEU A 345 14.78 12.39 -2.35
CA LEU A 345 13.95 11.49 -3.16
C LEU A 345 12.61 12.10 -3.57
N ARG A 346 12.06 12.99 -2.74
CA ARG A 346 10.74 13.61 -2.94
C ARG A 346 10.79 14.97 -3.66
N SER A 347 11.99 15.47 -3.97
CA SER A 347 12.21 16.74 -4.68
C SER A 347 12.18 16.65 -6.19
#